data_AF-A0A9X8VH27-F1
#
_entry.id   AF-A0A9X8VH27-F1
#
_cell.length_a   1.000
_cell.length_b   1.000
_cell.length_c   1.000
_cell.angle_alpha   90.00
_cell.angle_beta   90.00
_cell.angle_gamma   90.00
#
_symmetry.space_group_name_H-M   'P 1'
#
loop_
_entity.id
_entity.type
_entity.pdbx_description
1 polymer ?
#
loop_
_entity_poly.entity_id
_entity_poly.type
_entity_poly.pdbx_seq_one_letter_code
_entity_poly.pdbx_strand_id
1 'polypeptide(L)' 'AILWETSNIIHGGETNYIRATVSLYVSLYNMFISLLSILGFARSN' A
#
# COMPACT_ATOMS: atom_id res chain seq x y z
N ALA A 1 -7.97 0.08 0.65
CA ALA A 1 -7.36 0.67 -0.56
C ALA A 1 -6.57 -0.38 -1.34
N ILE A 2 -5.45 -0.92 -0.80
CA ILE A 2 -4.61 -1.91 -1.49
C ILE A 2 -5.39 -3.09 -2.08
N LEU A 3 -6.24 -3.77 -1.30
CA LEU A 3 -6.98 -4.95 -1.80
C LEU A 3 -7.87 -4.64 -3.00
N TRP A 4 -8.48 -3.45 -3.01
CA TRP A 4 -9.34 -3.00 -4.11
C TRP A 4 -8.51 -2.63 -5.35
N GLU A 5 -7.40 -1.91 -5.18
CA GLU A 5 -6.47 -1.63 -6.29
C GLU A 5 -5.88 -2.90 -6.88
N THR A 6 -5.40 -3.81 -6.04
CA THR A 6 -4.86 -5.11 -6.49
C THR A 6 -5.92 -5.90 -7.25
N SER A 7 -7.16 -5.92 -6.76
CA SER A 7 -8.27 -6.55 -7.49
C SER A 7 -8.49 -5.89 -8.85
N ASN A 8 -8.51 -4.55 -8.92
CA ASN A 8 -8.70 -3.82 -10.17
C ASN A 8 -7.58 -4.10 -11.19
N ILE A 9 -6.34 -4.24 -10.72
CA ILE A 9 -5.18 -4.60 -11.55
C ILE A 9 -5.30 -6.04 -12.08
N ILE A 10 -5.66 -6.99 -11.20
CA ILE A 10 -5.78 -8.42 -11.56
C ILE A 10 -6.92 -8.66 -12.56
N HIS A 11 -8.04 -7.95 -12.41
CA HIS A 11 -9.19 -8.08 -13.31
C HIS A 11 -9.05 -7.23 -14.60
N GLY A 12 -7.89 -6.63 -14.85
CA GLY A 12 -7.63 -5.84 -16.06
C GLY A 12 -8.37 -4.50 -16.12
N GLY A 13 -8.89 -4.02 -14.98
CA GLY A 13 -9.50 -2.70 -14.85
C GLY A 13 -8.49 -1.56 -14.95
N GLU A 14 -7.22 -1.82 -14.65
CA GLU A 14 -6.11 -0.87 -14.84
C GLU A 14 -5.11 -1.41 -15.87
N THR A 15 -5.04 -0.75 -17.03
CA THR A 15 -4.16 -1.15 -18.15
C THR A 15 -2.79 -0.50 -18.08
N ASN A 16 -2.63 0.56 -17.27
CA ASN A 16 -1.36 1.23 -17.06
C ASN A 16 -0.62 0.61 -15.86
N TYR A 17 0.15 -0.44 -16.13
CA TYR A 17 0.91 -1.17 -15.10
C TYR A 17 1.97 -0.31 -14.38
N ILE A 18 2.50 0.74 -15.02
CA ILE A 18 3.45 1.66 -14.38
C ILE A 18 2.74 2.47 -13.29
N ARG A 19 1.58 3.05 -13.61
CA ARG A 19 0.77 3.78 -12.63
C ARG A 19 0.30 2.86 -11.51
N ALA A 20 -0.19 1.67 -11.87
CA ALA A 20 -0.67 0.66 -10.93
C ALA A 20 0.40 0.29 -9.89
N THR A 21 1.63 0.05 -10.33
CA THR A 21 2.74 -0.33 -9.44
C THR A 21 3.22 0.83 -8.57
N VAL A 22 3.22 2.07 -9.08
CA VAL A 22 3.54 3.27 -8.27
C VAL A 22 2.48 3.48 -7.18
N SER A 23 1.19 3.31 -7.50
CA SER A 23 0.11 3.45 -6.50
C SER A 23 0.21 2.39 -5.40
N LEU A 24 0.49 1.13 -5.79
CA LEU A 24 0.74 0.04 -4.85
C LEU A 24 1.95 0.33 -3.95
N TYR A 25 3.04 0.86 -4.53
CA TYR A 25 4.24 1.23 -3.77
C TYR A 25 3.93 2.30 -2.71
N VAL A 26 3.23 3.38 -3.07
CA VAL A 26 2.85 4.45 -2.13
C VAL A 26 1.94 3.90 -1.02
N SER A 27 0.97 3.07 -1.36
CA SER A 27 0.09 2.45 -0.38
C SER A 27 0.85 1.54 0.59
N LEU A 28 1.82 0.76 0.12
CA LEU A 28 2.69 -0.08 0.95
C LEU A 28 3.61 0.75 1.85
N TYR A 29 4.16 1.86 1.33
CA TYR A 29 4.97 2.79 2.10
C TYR A 29 4.17 3.36 3.29
N ASN A 30 2.94 3.82 3.05
CA ASN A 30 2.07 4.33 4.13
C ASN A 30 1.74 3.25 5.17
N MET A 31 1.50 2.01 4.73
CA MET A 31 1.29 0.89 5.65
C MET A 31 2.53 0.62 6.49
N PHE A 32 3.72 0.64 5.89
CA PHE A 32 4.99 0.47 6.61
C PHE A 32 5.20 1.57 7.67
N ILE A 33 4.99 2.84 7.33
CA ILE A 33 5.11 3.95 8.29
C ILE A 33 4.08 3.84 9.41
N SER A 34 2.84 3.44 9.09
CA SER A 34 1.79 3.23 10.10
C SER A 34 2.19 2.13 11.08
N LEU A 35 2.74 1.03 10.58
CA LEU A 35 3.26 -0.07 11.41
C LEU A 35 4.46 0.39 12.25
N LEU A 36 5.40 1.13 11.67
CA LEU A 36 6.54 1.68 12.38
C LEU A 36 6.09 2.62 13.52
N SER A 37 5.08 3.45 13.27
CA SER A 37 4.49 4.33 14.28
C SER A 37 3.90 3.52 15.44
N ILE A 38 3.12 2.48 15.15
CA ILE A 38 2.52 1.61 16.18
C ILE A 38 3.61 0.90 17.01
N LEU A 39 4.62 0.33 16.33
CA LEU A 39 5.70 -0.40 16.99
C LEU A 39 6.66 0.53 17.75
N GLY A 40 6.88 1.75 17.24
CA GLY A 40 7.66 2.79 17.91
C GLY A 40 6.97 3.30 19.18
N PHE A 41 5.66 3.53 19.14
CA PHE A 41 4.86 3.85 20.33
C PHE A 41 4.85 2.71 21.34
N ALA A 42 4.75 1.45 20.90
CA ALA A 42 4.79 0.28 21.78
C ALA A 42 6.13 0.14 22.55
N ARG A 43 7.21 0.72 22.02
CA ARG A 43 8.54 0.74 22.65
C ARG A 43 8.74 1.90 23.64
N SER A 44 7.86 2.90 23.64
CA SER A 44 7.97 4.14 24.44
C SER A 44 7.42 4.00 25.87
N ASN A 45 7.69 2.88 26.56
CA ASN A 45 7.48 2.71 28.00
C ASN A 45 8.81 2.68 28.74
#